data_AF-A0A382XHY2-F1
#
_entry.id   AF-A0A382XHY2-F1
#
_cell.length_a   1.000
_cell.length_b   1.000
_cell.length_c   1.000
_cell.angle_alpha   90.00
_cell.angle_beta   90.00
_cell.angle_gamma   90.00
#
_symmetry.space_group_name_H-M   'P 1'
#
loop_
_entity.id
_entity.type
_entity.pdbx_description
1 polymer ?
#
loop_
_entity_poly.entity_id
_entity_poly.type
_entity_poly.pdbx_seq_one_letter_code
_entity_poly.pdbx_strand_id
1 'polypeptide(L)'
;MMTSRKVVCVSFVVVACVSLLTPKLEADDSTQFNSRVKPFLTRYCVDCHGGDTQEGDVAFHELNGINADNARLWKSIWEQVAVKEMPPQEGTQPKLEERQQLAEFIIAEMQRVL
;
A
#
# COMPACT_ATOMS: atom_id res chain seq x y z
N MET A 1 -37.79 24.96 -59.76
CA MET A 1 -36.69 24.02 -60.06
C MET A 1 -35.90 23.78 -58.78
N MET A 2 -35.84 22.49 -58.36
CA MET A 2 -34.87 21.82 -57.48
C MET A 2 -33.64 22.66 -57.08
N THR A 3 -33.17 22.77 -55.83
CA THR A 3 -33.00 21.85 -54.67
C THR A 3 -32.75 22.76 -53.43
N SER A 4 -32.74 22.40 -52.14
CA SER A 4 -32.40 21.15 -51.46
C SER A 4 -32.80 21.24 -49.97
N ARG A 5 -33.49 20.18 -49.50
CA ARG A 5 -33.27 19.41 -48.24
C ARG A 5 -33.14 20.22 -46.92
N LYS A 6 -34.21 20.34 -46.13
CA LYS A 6 -34.77 19.36 -45.16
C LYS A 6 -33.93 19.18 -43.88
N VAL A 7 -34.65 19.38 -42.77
CA VAL A 7 -34.45 18.90 -41.38
C VAL A 7 -33.57 19.77 -40.48
N VAL A 8 -34.24 20.64 -39.72
CA VAL A 8 -33.82 21.04 -38.37
C VAL A 8 -33.99 19.83 -37.47
N CYS A 9 -32.91 19.35 -36.84
CA CYS A 9 -32.99 18.69 -35.54
C CYS A 9 -31.62 18.76 -34.85
N VAL A 10 -31.64 19.48 -33.74
CA VAL A 10 -30.66 19.50 -32.66
C VAL A 10 -30.18 18.09 -32.36
N SER A 11 -28.87 17.87 -32.32
CA SER A 11 -28.25 16.98 -31.33
C SER A 11 -26.73 17.20 -31.30
N PHE A 12 -26.27 17.69 -30.16
CA PHE A 12 -24.89 17.76 -29.72
C PHE A 12 -24.13 16.46 -30.05
N VAL A 13 -23.11 16.52 -30.91
CA VAL A 13 -22.06 15.49 -30.98
C VAL A 13 -20.75 16.08 -30.45
N VAL A 14 -20.85 16.83 -29.35
CA VAL A 14 -19.69 17.31 -28.61
C VAL A 14 -19.85 16.79 -27.18
N VAL A 15 -18.76 16.27 -26.64
CA VAL A 15 -18.59 15.78 -25.26
C VAL A 15 -18.92 14.30 -25.05
N ALA A 16 -17.96 13.42 -25.39
CA ALA A 16 -17.76 12.14 -24.68
C ALA A 16 -16.39 11.48 -25.01
N CYS A 17 -15.29 12.23 -25.05
CA CYS A 17 -13.94 11.63 -25.14
C CYS A 17 -12.86 12.34 -24.30
N VAL A 18 -13.26 13.23 -23.38
CA VAL A 18 -12.31 13.92 -22.47
C VAL A 18 -12.66 13.57 -21.01
N SER A 19 -12.77 12.29 -20.73
CA SER A 19 -12.83 11.79 -19.36
C SER A 19 -12.06 10.48 -19.34
N LEU A 20 -10.90 10.48 -18.67
CA LEU A 20 -10.04 9.35 -18.27
C LEU A 20 -8.52 9.67 -18.37
N LEU A 21 -8.12 10.93 -18.22
CA LEU A 21 -6.81 11.23 -17.61
C LEU A 21 -7.08 11.83 -16.24
N THR A 22 -7.61 11.02 -15.32
CA THR A 22 -7.33 11.27 -13.91
C THR A 22 -5.86 10.90 -13.73
N PRO A 23 -4.94 11.85 -13.50
CA PRO A 23 -3.62 11.46 -13.01
C PRO A 23 -3.85 10.64 -11.75
N LYS A 24 -3.44 9.38 -11.78
CA LYS A 24 -3.35 8.58 -10.57
C LYS A 24 -2.28 9.31 -9.74
N LEU A 25 -2.72 10.02 -8.70
CA LEU A 25 -1.82 10.56 -7.69
C LEU A 25 -1.19 9.36 -7.00
N GLU A 26 -0.12 8.84 -7.62
CA GLU A 26 0.76 7.85 -7.01
C GLU A 26 1.46 8.62 -5.90
N ALA A 27 0.93 8.52 -4.68
CA ALA A 27 1.60 9.06 -3.52
C ALA A 27 2.97 8.38 -3.45
N ASP A 28 4.03 9.19 -3.34
CA ASP A 28 5.41 8.75 -3.23
C ASP A 28 5.54 7.60 -2.22
N ASP A 29 6.25 6.52 -2.59
CA ASP A 29 6.29 5.28 -1.80
C ASP A 29 6.83 5.52 -0.40
N SER A 30 7.82 6.42 -0.28
CA SER A 30 8.36 6.82 1.02
C SER A 30 7.28 7.50 1.87
N THR A 31 6.41 8.31 1.26
CA THR A 31 5.27 8.94 1.93
C THR A 31 4.24 7.90 2.38
N GLN A 32 3.91 6.92 1.54
CA GLN A 32 2.99 5.84 1.92
C GLN A 32 3.56 4.94 3.03
N PHE A 33 4.84 4.57 2.91
CA PHE A 33 5.55 3.79 3.92
C PHE A 33 5.59 4.51 5.27
N ASN A 34 5.99 5.79 5.28
CA ASN A 34 6.09 6.58 6.50
C ASN A 34 4.72 6.81 7.17
N SER A 35 3.63 6.93 6.39
CA SER A 35 2.30 7.21 6.93
C SER A 35 1.51 5.96 7.35
N ARG A 36 1.76 4.81 6.74
CA ARG A 36 0.99 3.57 7.00
C ARG A 36 1.78 2.50 7.74
N VAL A 37 3.04 2.31 7.35
CA VAL A 37 3.83 1.15 7.81
C VAL A 37 4.66 1.49 9.03
N LYS A 38 5.34 2.64 9.06
CA LYS A 38 6.10 3.05 10.26
C LYS A 38 5.25 3.06 11.54
N PRO A 39 4.02 3.63 11.55
CA PRO A 39 3.18 3.57 12.74
C PRO A 39 2.81 2.15 13.16
N PHE A 40 2.60 1.24 12.20
CA PHE A 40 2.36 -0.18 12.49
C PHE A 40 3.57 -0.81 13.18
N LEU A 41 4.77 -0.65 12.62
CA LEU A 41 6.00 -1.19 13.18
C LEU A 41 6.28 -0.64 14.59
N THR A 42 6.12 0.68 14.78
CA THR A 42 6.28 1.32 16.08
C THR A 42 5.33 0.76 17.12
N ARG A 43 4.07 0.49 16.73
CA ARG A 43 3.04 0.05 17.66
C ARG A 43 3.10 -1.43 18.02
N TYR A 44 3.51 -2.27 17.07
CA TYR A 44 3.37 -3.72 17.19
C TYR A 44 4.69 -4.47 17.24
N CYS A 45 5.79 -3.87 16.78
CA CYS A 45 7.02 -4.61 16.53
C CYS A 45 8.20 -4.11 17.37
N VAL A 46 8.29 -2.80 17.61
CA VAL A 46 9.47 -2.17 18.24
C VAL A 46 9.68 -2.57 19.70
N ASP A 47 8.64 -2.97 20.43
CA ASP A 47 8.79 -3.42 21.83
C ASP A 47 9.72 -4.64 21.96
N CYS A 48 9.73 -5.54 20.96
CA CYS A 48 10.56 -6.76 20.92
C CYS A 48 11.74 -6.67 19.93
N HIS A 49 11.62 -5.83 18.90
CA HIS A 49 12.58 -5.72 17.77
C HIS A 49 13.12 -4.29 17.57
N GLY A 50 13.19 -3.52 18.66
CA GLY A 50 13.71 -2.15 18.73
C GLY A 50 15.23 -2.07 18.81
N GLY A 51 15.74 -0.93 19.28
CA GLY A 51 17.18 -0.74 19.51
C GLY A 51 17.69 -1.48 20.75
N ASP A 52 16.86 -1.52 21.80
CA ASP A 52 17.20 -2.11 23.10
C ASP A 52 16.88 -3.62 23.17
N THR A 53 15.97 -4.11 22.31
CA THR A 53 15.49 -5.51 22.24
C THR A 53 15.52 -5.98 20.79
N GLN A 54 16.14 -7.13 20.52
CA GLN A 54 16.27 -7.69 19.16
C GLN A 54 15.98 -9.19 19.19
N GLU A 55 14.73 -9.54 19.50
CA GLU A 55 14.32 -10.94 19.50
C GLU A 55 14.52 -11.57 18.11
N GLY A 56 15.06 -12.79 18.08
CA GLY A 56 15.33 -13.52 16.85
C GLY A 56 16.35 -12.84 15.92
N ASP A 57 17.21 -11.95 16.44
CA ASP A 57 18.20 -11.18 15.68
C ASP A 57 17.57 -10.30 14.56
N VAL A 58 16.33 -9.85 14.78
CA VAL A 58 15.61 -8.96 13.85
C VAL A 58 15.45 -7.58 14.48
N ALA A 59 15.82 -6.55 13.72
CA ALA A 59 15.68 -5.15 14.12
C ALA A 59 14.98 -4.34 13.02
N PHE A 60 13.94 -3.57 13.38
CA PHE A 60 13.11 -2.84 12.41
C PHE A 60 13.41 -1.35 12.31
N HIS A 61 14.26 -0.81 13.18
CA HIS A 61 14.56 0.63 13.23
C HIS A 61 15.29 1.16 11.98
N GLU A 62 15.92 0.28 11.19
CA GLU A 62 16.60 0.65 9.94
C GLU A 62 15.71 0.54 8.69
N LEU A 63 14.48 0.01 8.82
CA LEU A 63 13.58 -0.15 7.68
C LEU A 63 12.99 1.18 7.22
N ASN A 64 13.29 1.55 5.97
CA ASN A 64 12.82 2.79 5.34
C ASN A 64 12.03 2.56 4.04
N GLY A 65 11.65 1.31 3.78
CA GLY A 65 10.91 0.90 2.58
C GLY A 65 11.06 -0.60 2.32
N ILE A 66 10.47 -1.06 1.22
CA ILE A 66 10.67 -2.42 0.70
C ILE A 66 11.52 -2.31 -0.58
N ASN A 67 12.52 -3.17 -0.71
CA ASN A 67 13.38 -3.27 -1.89
C ASN A 67 13.84 -4.73 -2.07
N ALA A 68 14.60 -5.01 -3.13
CA ALA A 68 15.09 -6.36 -3.41
C ALA A 68 15.91 -6.96 -2.26
N ASP A 69 16.71 -6.15 -1.56
CA ASP A 69 17.61 -6.60 -0.51
C ASP A 69 16.86 -7.04 0.76
N ASN A 70 15.73 -6.40 1.08
CA ASN A 70 14.95 -6.68 2.28
C ASN A 70 13.62 -7.42 2.03
N ALA A 71 13.31 -7.78 0.78
CA ALA A 71 12.05 -8.43 0.40
C ALA A 71 11.77 -9.73 1.17
N ARG A 72 12.82 -10.50 1.49
CA ARG A 72 12.68 -11.73 2.29
C ARG A 72 12.19 -11.43 3.71
N LEU A 73 12.73 -10.38 4.34
CA LEU A 73 12.31 -9.97 5.68
C LEU A 73 10.86 -9.51 5.66
N TRP A 74 10.46 -8.71 4.68
CA TRP A 74 9.08 -8.25 4.54
C TRP A 74 8.08 -9.39 4.29
N LYS A 75 8.49 -10.40 3.51
CA LYS A 75 7.70 -11.63 3.38
C LYS A 75 7.49 -12.31 4.73
N SER A 76 8.53 -12.45 5.54
CA SER A 76 8.42 -13.04 6.88
C SER A 76 7.54 -12.21 7.81
N ILE A 77 7.67 -10.88 7.81
CA ILE A 77 6.78 -9.98 8.58
C ILE A 77 5.32 -10.23 8.19
N TRP A 78 5.03 -10.22 6.88
CA TRP A 78 3.68 -10.46 6.38
C TRP A 78 3.12 -11.81 6.82
N GLU A 79 3.90 -12.90 6.68
CA GLU A 79 3.48 -14.24 7.07
C GLU A 79 3.17 -14.32 8.57
N GLN A 80 4.07 -13.85 9.43
CA GLN A 80 3.93 -13.91 10.88
C GLN A 80 2.73 -13.09 11.38
N VAL A 81 2.52 -11.90 10.80
CA VAL A 81 1.36 -11.05 11.12
C VAL A 81 0.06 -11.68 10.61
N ALA A 82 0.07 -12.29 9.43
CA ALA A 82 -1.11 -12.92 8.83
C ALA A 82 -1.59 -14.13 9.64
N VAL A 83 -0.67 -14.95 10.16
CA VAL A 83 -0.99 -16.10 11.02
C VAL A 83 -1.19 -15.74 12.50
N LYS A 84 -1.03 -14.46 12.86
CA LYS A 84 -1.17 -13.93 14.23
C LYS A 84 -0.14 -14.50 15.22
N GLU A 85 1.01 -14.91 14.72
CA GLU A 85 2.16 -15.29 15.55
C GLU A 85 2.93 -14.05 16.04
N MET A 86 2.88 -12.97 15.25
CA MET A 86 3.42 -11.67 15.64
C MET A 86 2.36 -10.58 15.72
N PRO A 87 2.36 -9.77 16.80
CA PRO A 87 3.22 -9.86 17.99
C PRO A 87 2.98 -11.15 18.80
N PRO A 88 3.82 -11.52 19.78
CA PRO A 88 3.55 -12.69 20.63
C PRO A 88 2.28 -12.48 21.47
N GLN A 89 1.80 -13.53 22.16
CA GLN A 89 0.56 -13.49 22.93
C GLN A 89 0.53 -12.37 24.00
N GLU A 90 1.68 -12.08 24.61
CA GLU A 90 1.81 -10.99 25.61
C GLU A 90 1.89 -9.59 24.99
N GLY A 91 2.09 -9.52 23.66
CA GLY A 91 2.13 -8.28 22.90
C GLY A 91 0.74 -7.80 22.48
N THR A 92 0.61 -6.50 22.22
CA THR A 92 -0.64 -5.93 21.71
C THR A 92 -0.90 -6.46 20.29
N GLN A 93 -2.01 -7.16 20.08
CA GLN A 93 -2.37 -7.68 18.77
C GLN A 93 -2.97 -6.60 17.85
N PRO A 94 -2.55 -6.51 16.57
CA PRO A 94 -3.21 -5.68 15.58
C PRO A 94 -4.67 -6.11 15.35
N LYS A 95 -5.54 -5.18 14.91
CA LYS A 95 -6.88 -5.54 14.43
C LYS A 95 -6.82 -6.19 13.04
N LEU A 96 -7.93 -6.80 12.61
CA LEU A 96 -8.01 -7.42 11.28
C LEU A 96 -7.72 -6.40 10.17
N GLU A 97 -8.26 -5.20 10.29
CA GLU A 97 -8.14 -4.13 9.31
C GLU A 97 -6.68 -3.65 9.18
N GLU A 98 -5.96 -3.55 10.30
CA GLU A 98 -4.55 -3.14 10.31
C GLU A 98 -3.65 -4.20 9.66
N ARG A 99 -3.96 -5.49 9.87
CA ARG A 99 -3.24 -6.60 9.19
C ARG A 99 -3.49 -6.58 7.68
N GLN A 100 -4.74 -6.32 7.27
CA GLN A 100 -5.09 -6.22 5.86
C GLN A 100 -4.38 -5.04 5.19
N GLN A 101 -4.39 -3.87 5.83
CA GLN A 101 -3.69 -2.68 5.32
C GLN A 101 -2.18 -2.92 5.17
N LEU A 102 -1.55 -3.60 6.14
CA LEU A 102 -0.15 -3.97 6.03
C LEU A 102 0.09 -4.94 4.86
N ALA A 103 -0.74 -5.98 4.74
CA ALA A 103 -0.62 -6.96 3.66
C ALA A 103 -0.78 -6.34 2.28
N GLU A 104 -1.79 -5.48 2.10
CA GLU A 104 -2.03 -4.75 0.86
C GLU A 104 -0.83 -3.88 0.47
N PHE A 105 -0.25 -3.17 1.44
CA PHE A 105 0.96 -2.38 1.21
C PHE A 105 2.15 -3.26 0.79
N ILE A 106 2.44 -4.34 1.54
CA ILE A 106 3.58 -5.22 1.27
C ILE A 106 3.46 -5.85 -0.12
N ILE A 107 2.28 -6.36 -0.47
CA ILE A 107 2.05 -7.00 -1.77
C ILE A 107 2.22 -5.98 -2.90
N ALA A 108 1.59 -4.81 -2.80
CA ALA A 108 1.68 -3.77 -3.83
C ALA A 108 3.12 -3.31 -4.04
N GLU A 109 3.86 -3.10 -2.94
CA GLU A 109 5.23 -2.62 -3.02
C GLU A 109 6.19 -3.71 -3.53
N MET A 110 6.03 -4.97 -3.10
CA MET A 110 6.81 -6.09 -3.64
C MET A 110 6.60 -6.28 -5.14
N GLN A 111 5.37 -6.10 -5.64
CA GLN A 111 5.07 -6.15 -7.09
C GLN A 111 5.73 -5.01 -7.88
N ARG A 112 6.09 -3.93 -7.19
CA ARG A 112 6.68 -2.73 -7.79
C ARG A 112 8.21 -2.76 -7.79
N VAL A 113 8.81 -3.31 -6.73
CA VAL A 113 10.28 -3.24 -6.48
C VAL A 113 11.05 -4.52 -6.82
N LEU A 114 10.36 -5.63 -7.11
CA LEU A 114 10.94 -6.92 -7.51
C LEU A 114 10.68 -7.21 -8.99
#